data_AF-A0A9P6WMI2-F1
#
_entry.id   AF-A0A9P6WMI2-F1
#
_cell.length_a   1.000
_cell.length_b   1.000
_cell.length_c   1.000
_cell.angle_alpha   90.00
_cell.angle_beta   90.00
_cell.angle_gamma   90.00
#
_symmetry.space_group_name_H-M   'P 1'
#
loop_
_entity.id
_entity.type
_entity.pdbx_description
1 polymer ?
#
loop_
_entity_poly.entity_id
_entity_poly.type
_entity_poly.pdbx_seq_one_letter_code
_entity_poly.pdbx_strand_id
1 'polypeptide(L)'
;MSRVRAPDRELVNSSNNNNNDLISIDSILKRISIKDANDLKFGFNENPDYFTIKATITYIKTENFSYPACCSTDCSKKVIQQTNHSWRCEKCSLEFPEPDYRYIFTCSVVDETGQMWLNLFNNEGITLIGCDAKTLIEKKEDLDTSLLKNIFKNNNICFLIFKSNKIK
;
A
#
# COMPACT_ATOMS: atom_id res chain seq x y z
N MET A 1 -14.17 9.66 5.31
CA MET A 1 -13.23 8.51 5.23
C MET A 1 -13.72 7.54 4.18
N SER A 2 -13.38 7.77 2.91
CA SER A 2 -13.90 7.00 1.79
C SER A 2 -12.83 5.99 1.35
N ARG A 3 -13.05 4.70 1.65
CA ARG A 3 -12.19 3.60 1.19
C ARG A 3 -12.53 3.30 -0.26
N VAL A 4 -11.56 3.41 -1.15
CA VAL A 4 -11.69 2.97 -2.54
C VAL A 4 -11.00 1.61 -2.66
N ARG A 5 -11.79 0.58 -2.96
CA ARG A 5 -11.27 -0.68 -3.50
C ARG A 5 -10.70 -0.39 -4.88
N ALA A 6 -9.53 -0.95 -5.17
CA ALA A 6 -9.12 -1.18 -6.54
C ALA A 6 -10.28 -1.88 -7.30
N PRO A 7 -10.59 -1.48 -8.54
CA PRO A 7 -11.51 -2.26 -9.36
C PRO A 7 -10.90 -3.65 -9.55
N ASP A 8 -11.76 -4.68 -9.47
CA ASP A 8 -11.38 -6.04 -9.78
C ASP A 8 -10.76 -6.05 -11.18
N ARG A 9 -9.48 -6.40 -11.24
CA ARG A 9 -8.78 -6.72 -12.48
C ARG A 9 -9.58 -7.83 -13.13
N GLU A 10 -10.28 -7.55 -14.22
CA GLU A 10 -10.70 -8.61 -15.12
C GLU A 10 -9.45 -9.44 -15.40
N LEU A 11 -9.55 -10.70 -15.00
CA LEU A 11 -8.52 -11.71 -15.16
C LEU A 11 -8.29 -11.88 -16.66
N VAL A 12 -7.33 -11.13 -17.20
CA VAL A 12 -6.58 -11.59 -18.36
C VAL A 12 -5.85 -12.82 -17.89
N ASN A 13 -6.43 -13.99 -18.20
CA ASN A 13 -5.82 -15.28 -18.00
C ASN A 13 -4.43 -15.27 -18.63
N SER A 14 -3.41 -15.32 -17.79
CA SER A 14 -2.09 -15.83 -18.16
C SER A 14 -1.51 -16.46 -16.92
N SER A 15 -1.55 -17.78 -16.92
CA SER A 15 -0.84 -18.62 -15.98
C SER A 15 0.66 -18.28 -16.00
N ASN A 16 1.21 -18.11 -14.80
CA ASN A 16 2.62 -18.24 -14.41
C ASN A 16 3.64 -17.11 -14.68
N ASN A 17 4.32 -16.77 -13.57
CA ASN A 17 5.63 -16.11 -13.39
C ASN A 17 5.70 -14.57 -13.32
N ASN A 18 5.06 -14.00 -12.30
CA ASN A 18 5.04 -12.55 -12.08
C ASN A 18 6.11 -12.08 -11.08
N ASN A 19 7.32 -11.85 -11.60
CA ASN A 19 8.26 -10.82 -11.11
C ASN A 19 8.86 -9.98 -12.26
N ASN A 20 8.53 -10.29 -13.52
CA ASN A 20 9.23 -9.75 -14.70
C ASN A 20 8.57 -8.51 -15.35
N ASP A 21 7.30 -8.22 -15.08
CA ASP A 21 6.57 -7.15 -15.79
C ASP A 21 7.05 -5.73 -15.42
N LEU A 22 7.49 -5.51 -14.18
CA LEU A 22 7.96 -4.20 -13.68
C LEU A 22 9.42 -3.90 -14.03
N ILE A 23 10.15 -4.93 -14.45
CA ILE A 23 11.56 -4.89 -14.86
C ILE A 23 11.68 -4.99 -16.39
N SER A 24 10.55 -5.12 -17.10
CA SER A 24 10.53 -5.09 -18.55
C SER A 24 11.11 -3.77 -19.07
N ILE A 25 11.79 -3.83 -20.20
CA ILE A 25 12.35 -2.63 -20.83
C ILE A 25 11.25 -1.60 -21.09
N ASP A 26 10.07 -2.07 -21.52
CA ASP A 26 8.90 -1.23 -21.76
C ASP A 26 8.39 -0.54 -20.49
N SER A 27 8.38 -1.22 -19.34
CA SER A 27 7.97 -0.61 -18.07
C SER A 27 9.00 0.37 -17.53
N ILE A 28 10.29 0.15 -17.83
CA ILE A 28 11.38 1.07 -17.48
C ILE A 28 11.28 2.35 -18.30
N LEU A 29 11.04 2.24 -19.61
CA LEU A 29 10.95 3.38 -20.53
C LEU A 29 9.73 4.27 -20.29
N LYS A 30 8.65 3.74 -19.71
CA LYS A 30 7.42 4.49 -19.40
C LYS A 30 7.46 5.21 -18.05
N ARG A 31 8.58 5.19 -17.32
CA ARG A 31 8.71 5.88 -16.03
C ARG A 31 8.77 7.38 -16.23
N ILE A 32 8.17 8.12 -15.29
CA ILE A 32 8.22 9.58 -15.24
C ILE A 32 8.85 10.04 -13.93
N SER A 33 9.30 11.29 -13.88
CA SER A 33 9.77 11.91 -12.64
C SER A 33 8.61 12.37 -11.75
N ILE A 34 8.86 12.59 -10.47
CA ILE A 34 7.91 13.19 -9.52
C ILE A 34 7.48 14.58 -10.01
N LYS A 35 8.41 15.38 -10.54
CA LYS A 35 8.09 16.69 -11.12
C LYS A 35 7.13 16.56 -12.30
N ASP A 36 7.38 15.64 -13.24
CA ASP A 36 6.48 15.43 -14.38
C ASP A 36 5.10 14.96 -13.92
N ALA A 37 5.04 14.08 -12.92
CA ALA A 37 3.77 13.62 -12.34
C ALA A 37 2.94 14.78 -11.78
N ASN A 38 3.60 15.77 -11.15
CA ASN A 38 2.96 16.96 -10.63
C ASN A 38 2.57 17.94 -11.75
N ASP A 39 3.45 18.20 -12.70
CA ASP A 39 3.24 19.15 -13.79
C ASP A 39 2.13 18.69 -14.76
N LEU A 40 2.07 17.39 -15.05
CA LEU A 40 1.03 16.75 -15.85
C LEU A 40 -0.27 16.56 -15.06
N LYS A 41 -0.30 16.97 -13.79
CA LYS A 41 -1.49 16.91 -12.92
C LYS A 41 -2.09 15.51 -12.84
N PHE A 42 -1.25 14.49 -12.68
CA PHE A 42 -1.73 13.12 -12.45
C PHE A 42 -2.63 13.08 -11.22
N GLY A 43 -3.79 12.43 -11.39
CA GLY A 43 -4.84 12.30 -10.40
C GLY A 43 -5.73 13.53 -10.27
N PHE A 44 -5.68 14.52 -11.15
CA PHE A 44 -6.66 15.64 -11.16
C PHE A 44 -7.87 15.38 -12.06
N ASN A 45 -7.83 14.32 -12.88
CA ASN A 45 -8.92 13.92 -13.74
C ASN A 45 -10.01 13.16 -12.96
N GLU A 46 -11.20 13.03 -13.56
CA GLU A 46 -12.29 12.20 -13.00
C GLU A 46 -11.92 10.72 -12.94
N ASN A 47 -11.10 10.27 -13.89
CA ASN A 47 -10.60 8.91 -13.95
C ASN A 47 -9.25 8.80 -13.22
N PRO A 48 -8.97 7.64 -12.60
CA PRO A 48 -7.69 7.40 -11.97
C PRO A 48 -6.57 7.38 -13.01
N ASP A 49 -5.48 8.10 -12.71
CA ASP A 49 -4.27 8.05 -13.53
C ASP A 49 -3.23 7.10 -12.91
N TYR A 50 -2.50 6.41 -13.77
CA TYR A 50 -1.49 5.42 -13.39
C TYR A 50 -0.14 5.83 -13.95
N PHE A 51 0.89 5.81 -13.12
CA PHE A 51 2.25 6.06 -13.55
C PHE A 51 3.25 5.27 -12.69
N THR A 52 4.46 5.14 -13.21
CA THR A 52 5.56 4.51 -12.50
C THR A 52 6.65 5.54 -12.31
N ILE A 53 7.20 5.62 -11.10
CA ILE A 53 8.41 6.38 -10.83
C ILE A 53 9.50 5.44 -10.33
N LYS A 54 10.73 5.94 -10.28
CA LYS A 54 11.83 5.35 -9.55
C LYS A 54 12.20 6.31 -8.43
N ALA A 55 11.91 5.96 -7.18
CA ALA A 55 12.20 6.84 -6.05
C ALA A 55 12.64 6.06 -4.81
N THR A 56 13.33 6.75 -3.92
CA THR A 56 13.83 6.22 -2.65
C THR A 56 12.90 6.63 -1.52
N ILE A 57 12.51 5.69 -0.67
CA ILE A 57 11.77 6.02 0.56
C ILE A 57 12.70 6.79 1.50
N THR A 58 12.29 7.97 1.92
CA THR A 58 13.03 8.81 2.88
C THR A 58 12.42 8.79 4.27
N TYR A 59 11.12 8.51 4.39
CA TYR A 59 10.43 8.49 5.67
C TYR A 59 9.18 7.61 5.63
N ILE A 60 8.86 6.93 6.73
CA ILE A 60 7.65 6.13 6.91
C ILE A 60 6.96 6.58 8.20
N LYS A 61 5.66 6.84 8.13
CA LYS A 61 4.85 7.11 9.32
C LYS A 61 4.60 5.79 10.08
N THR A 62 5.02 5.74 11.34
CA THR A 62 4.91 4.54 12.19
C THR A 62 3.64 4.49 13.05
N GLU A 63 2.91 5.59 13.19
CA GLU A 63 1.75 5.66 14.12
C GLU A 63 0.52 4.86 13.64
N ASN A 64 0.26 4.86 12.33
CA ASN A 64 -0.97 4.33 11.74
C ASN A 64 -0.68 3.30 10.64
N PHE A 65 0.31 2.45 10.86
CA PHE A 65 0.85 1.56 9.85
C PHE A 65 -0.05 0.38 9.46
N SER A 66 -1.09 0.09 10.25
CA SER A 66 -2.02 -1.02 10.01
C SER A 66 -3.42 -0.70 10.51
N TYR A 67 -4.40 -1.51 10.08
CA TYR A 67 -5.76 -1.45 10.58
C TYR A 67 -6.38 -2.86 10.71
N PRO A 68 -7.31 -3.06 11.66
CA PRO A 68 -8.01 -4.34 11.81
C PRO A 68 -9.04 -4.49 10.68
N ALA A 69 -8.87 -5.47 9.79
CA ALA A 69 -9.71 -5.75 8.63
C ALA A 69 -10.57 -7.02 8.82
N CYS A 70 -11.52 -7.20 7.91
CA CYS A 70 -12.36 -8.40 7.84
C CYS A 70 -11.53 -9.62 7.42
N CYS A 71 -11.79 -10.77 8.04
CA CYS A 71 -11.06 -12.01 7.76
C CYS A 71 -11.55 -12.74 6.49
N SER A 72 -12.62 -12.27 5.84
CA SER A 72 -13.09 -12.84 4.58
C SER A 72 -12.12 -12.54 3.42
N THR A 73 -11.92 -13.52 2.54
CA THR A 73 -10.96 -13.50 1.40
C THR A 73 -11.07 -12.23 0.56
N ASP A 74 -12.29 -11.80 0.25
CA ASP A 74 -12.54 -10.66 -0.64
C ASP A 74 -13.05 -9.43 0.10
N CYS A 75 -12.63 -9.22 1.36
CA CYS A 75 -13.06 -8.07 2.16
C CYS A 75 -11.93 -7.35 2.91
N SER A 76 -11.61 -6.14 2.47
CA SER A 76 -10.67 -5.23 3.16
C SER A 76 -11.36 -4.16 4.02
N LYS A 77 -12.64 -4.36 4.40
CA LYS A 77 -13.35 -3.38 5.25
C LYS A 77 -12.81 -3.51 6.68
N LYS A 78 -12.29 -2.41 7.24
CA LYS A 78 -12.01 -2.28 8.68
C LYS A 78 -13.21 -2.74 9.50
N VAL A 79 -12.94 -3.59 10.47
CA VAL A 79 -13.91 -4.11 11.42
C VAL A 79 -13.97 -3.24 12.67
N ILE A 80 -15.08 -3.34 13.41
CA ILE A 80 -15.35 -2.55 14.62
C ILE A 80 -15.39 -3.52 15.80
N GLN A 81 -14.62 -3.20 16.83
CA GLN A 81 -14.63 -3.95 18.08
C GLN A 81 -15.97 -3.74 18.80
N GLN A 82 -16.63 -4.83 19.16
CA GLN A 82 -17.89 -4.85 19.89
C GLN A 82 -17.64 -4.91 21.41
N THR A 83 -18.67 -4.62 22.20
CA THR A 83 -18.61 -4.68 23.67
C THR A 83 -18.27 -6.07 24.22
N ASN A 84 -18.59 -7.13 23.47
CA ASN A 84 -18.27 -8.51 23.82
C ASN A 84 -16.85 -8.95 23.39
N HIS A 85 -15.96 -8.00 23.03
CA HIS A 85 -14.61 -8.23 22.51
C HIS A 85 -14.53 -8.91 21.13
N SER A 86 -15.66 -9.17 20.45
CA SER A 86 -15.66 -9.63 19.06
C SER A 86 -15.43 -8.48 18.07
N TRP A 87 -15.13 -8.82 16.82
CA TRP A 87 -14.89 -7.89 15.74
C TRP A 87 -15.94 -8.05 14.65
N ARG A 88 -16.74 -7.01 14.40
CA ARG A 88 -17.84 -7.04 13.43
C ARG A 88 -17.48 -6.34 12.13
N CYS A 89 -17.76 -6.99 11.00
CA CYS A 89 -17.68 -6.39 9.68
C CYS A 89 -19.06 -5.94 9.20
N GLU A 90 -19.28 -4.63 9.03
CA GLU A 90 -20.54 -4.10 8.51
C GLU A 90 -20.84 -4.51 7.07
N LYS A 91 -19.79 -4.75 6.27
CA LYS A 91 -19.96 -5.13 4.86
C LYS A 91 -20.43 -6.58 4.72
N CYS A 92 -19.81 -7.49 5.45
CA CYS A 92 -20.12 -8.93 5.37
C CYS A 92 -21.21 -9.33 6.37
N SER A 93 -21.53 -8.48 7.35
CA SER A 93 -22.40 -8.81 8.49
C SER A 93 -21.95 -10.05 9.26
N LEU A 94 -20.63 -10.23 9.35
CA LEU A 94 -19.98 -11.33 10.07
C LEU A 94 -19.26 -10.80 11.31
N GLU A 95 -19.12 -11.67 12.31
CA GLU A 95 -18.37 -11.44 13.53
C GLU A 95 -17.20 -12.42 13.64
N PHE A 96 -16.06 -11.93 14.12
CA PHE A 96 -14.82 -12.68 14.27
C PHE A 96 -14.28 -12.54 15.69
N PRO A 97 -13.62 -13.57 16.24
CA PRO A 97 -12.94 -13.46 17.53
C PRO A 97 -11.72 -12.52 17.46
N GLU A 98 -11.01 -12.52 16.33
CA GLU A 98 -9.85 -11.66 16.06
C GLU A 98 -9.96 -11.04 14.65
N PRO A 99 -9.41 -9.84 14.44
CA PRO A 99 -9.37 -9.21 13.13
C PRO A 99 -8.13 -9.66 12.34
N ASP A 100 -8.20 -9.50 11.02
CA ASP A 100 -7.03 -9.62 10.14
C ASP A 100 -6.33 -8.26 10.04
N TYR A 101 -5.15 -8.12 10.63
CA TYR A 101 -4.42 -6.85 10.56
C TYR A 101 -3.77 -6.69 9.18
N ARG A 102 -4.10 -5.58 8.51
CA ARG A 102 -3.55 -5.26 7.18
C ARG A 102 -2.79 -3.95 7.19
N TYR A 103 -1.71 -3.89 6.42
CA TYR A 103 -0.93 -2.67 6.32
C TYR A 103 -1.64 -1.53 5.60
N ILE A 104 -1.35 -0.32 6.07
CA ILE A 104 -1.64 0.96 5.44
C ILE A 104 -0.53 1.94 5.82
N PHE A 105 0.60 1.89 5.12
CA PHE A 105 1.68 2.83 5.37
C PHE A 105 1.44 4.13 4.64
N THR A 106 1.81 5.24 5.27
CA THR A 106 2.10 6.47 4.55
C THR A 106 3.59 6.69 4.57
N CYS A 107 4.21 6.77 3.39
CA CYS A 107 5.64 7.03 3.25
C CYS A 107 5.90 8.27 2.38
N SER A 108 7.05 8.89 2.62
CA SER A 108 7.62 9.91 1.77
C SER A 108 8.67 9.26 0.89
N VAL A 109 8.59 9.53 -0.41
CA VAL A 109 9.56 9.11 -1.41
C VAL A 109 10.18 10.32 -2.09
N VAL A 110 11.44 10.20 -2.49
CA VAL A 110 12.21 11.26 -3.17
C VAL A 110 12.89 10.69 -4.40
N ASP A 111 12.85 11.46 -5.49
CA ASP A 111 13.70 11.28 -6.68
C ASP A 111 14.56 12.54 -6.90
N GLU A 112 15.33 12.59 -7.96
CA GLU A 112 16.18 13.73 -8.30
C GLU A 112 15.42 15.04 -8.58
N THR A 113 14.10 14.96 -8.78
CA THR A 113 13.24 16.09 -9.17
C THR A 113 12.34 16.59 -8.06
N GLY A 114 12.10 15.79 -7.01
CA GLY A 114 11.28 16.23 -5.89
C GLY A 114 10.88 15.13 -4.91
N GLN A 115 9.87 15.43 -4.10
CA GLN A 115 9.33 14.57 -3.05
C GLN A 115 7.84 14.31 -3.27
N MET A 116 7.37 13.10 -2.96
CA MET A 116 5.96 12.73 -2.99
C MET A 116 5.58 11.88 -1.78
N TRP A 117 4.33 12.01 -1.32
CA TRP A 117 3.76 11.15 -0.29
C TRP A 117 2.90 10.05 -0.91
N LEU A 118 3.13 8.81 -0.49
CA LEU A 118 2.43 7.62 -0.98
C LEU A 118 1.74 6.88 0.14
N ASN A 119 0.66 6.19 -0.21
CA ASN A 119 0.06 5.18 0.66
C ASN A 119 0.35 3.79 0.09
N LEU A 120 0.95 2.92 0.90
CA LEU A 120 1.21 1.52 0.56
C LEU A 120 0.18 0.64 1.26
N PHE A 121 -0.41 -0.29 0.52
CA PHE A 121 -1.41 -1.21 1.05
C PHE A 121 -0.75 -2.53 1.45
N ASN A 122 -1.58 -3.52 1.80
CA ASN A 122 -1.12 -4.74 2.45
C ASN A 122 0.00 -5.47 1.71
N ASN A 123 -0.15 -5.65 0.40
CA ASN A 123 0.80 -6.44 -0.39
C ASN A 123 2.15 -5.72 -0.51
N GLU A 124 2.12 -4.42 -0.75
CA GLU A 124 3.33 -3.57 -0.83
C GLU A 124 3.99 -3.48 0.56
N GLY A 125 3.20 -3.37 1.61
CA GLY A 125 3.66 -3.36 3.00
C GLY A 125 4.37 -4.66 3.41
N ILE A 126 3.79 -5.82 3.09
CA ILE A 126 4.41 -7.14 3.34
C ILE A 126 5.73 -7.24 2.55
N THR A 127 5.73 -6.81 1.30
CA THR A 127 6.94 -6.83 0.46
C THR A 127 8.03 -5.92 1.01
N LEU A 128 7.65 -4.72 1.48
CA LEU A 128 8.58 -3.73 2.02
C LEU A 128 9.20 -4.17 3.36
N ILE A 129 8.39 -4.80 4.21
CA ILE A 129 8.77 -5.15 5.59
C ILE A 129 9.31 -6.57 5.72
N GLY A 130 8.82 -7.49 4.90
CA GLY A 130 9.18 -8.91 4.93
C GLY A 130 8.39 -9.76 5.92
N CYS A 131 7.34 -9.22 6.56
CA CYS A 131 6.39 -10.00 7.37
C CYS A 131 4.98 -9.38 7.33
N ASP A 132 3.98 -10.13 7.76
CA ASP A 132 2.60 -9.66 7.89
C ASP A 132 2.42 -8.68 9.06
N ALA A 133 1.34 -7.88 9.00
CA ALA A 133 1.11 -6.83 9.98
C ALA A 133 0.79 -7.36 11.38
N LYS A 134 0.19 -8.55 11.49
CA LYS A 134 -0.11 -9.17 12.79
C LYS A 134 1.19 -9.52 13.51
N THR A 135 2.10 -10.22 12.83
CA THR A 135 3.44 -10.54 13.31
C THR A 135 4.19 -9.28 13.74
N LEU A 136 4.04 -8.17 13.00
CA LEU A 136 4.68 -6.92 13.34
C LEU A 136 4.11 -6.26 14.62
N ILE A 137 2.79 -6.26 14.78
CA ILE A 137 2.12 -5.72 15.97
C ILE A 137 2.52 -6.49 17.23
N GLU A 138 2.68 -7.81 17.12
CA GLU A 138 3.12 -8.67 18.23
C GLU A 138 4.56 -8.34 18.67
N LYS A 139 5.41 -7.92 17.73
CA LYS A 139 6.82 -7.55 17.95
C LYS A 139 7.00 -6.06 18.30
N LYS A 140 6.14 -5.49 19.15
CA LYS A 140 6.03 -4.03 19.48
C LYS A 140 7.34 -3.21 19.57
N GLU A 141 8.47 -3.81 19.94
CA GLU A 141 9.77 -3.13 20.11
C GLU A 141 10.60 -3.00 18.81
N ASP A 142 10.28 -3.73 17.74
CA ASP A 142 11.09 -3.78 16.51
C ASP A 142 10.78 -2.68 15.49
N LEU A 143 9.62 -2.01 15.63
CA LEU A 143 9.07 -1.10 14.61
C LEU A 143 9.98 0.09 14.32
N ASP A 144 10.56 0.70 15.35
CA ASP A 144 11.29 1.96 15.21
C ASP A 144 12.76 1.78 14.85
N THR A 145 13.44 0.74 15.34
CA THR A 145 14.90 0.67 15.23
C THR A 145 15.38 -0.36 14.21
N SER A 146 14.86 -1.59 14.26
CA SER A 146 15.37 -2.69 13.43
C SER A 146 14.72 -2.69 12.05
N LEU A 147 13.42 -2.37 11.98
CA LEU A 147 12.66 -2.36 10.74
C LEU A 147 13.00 -1.19 9.84
N LEU A 148 13.02 0.03 10.37
CA LEU A 148 13.46 1.19 9.59
C LEU A 148 14.89 0.99 9.07
N LYS A 149 15.81 0.44 9.90
CA LYS A 149 17.18 0.14 9.45
C LYS A 149 17.22 -0.85 8.28
N ASN A 150 16.40 -1.91 8.30
CA ASN A 150 16.38 -2.88 7.21
C ASN A 150 15.77 -2.30 5.92
N ILE A 151 14.71 -1.51 6.05
CA ILE A 151 14.07 -0.82 4.92
C ILE A 151 15.04 0.17 4.26
N PHE A 152 15.76 0.98 5.05
CA PHE A 152 16.71 1.96 4.54
C PHE A 152 18.03 1.32 4.06
N LYS A 153 18.45 0.18 4.62
CA LYS A 153 19.63 -0.56 4.14
C LYS A 153 19.43 -1.20 2.78
N ASN A 154 18.21 -1.63 2.46
CA ASN A 154 17.94 -2.39 1.24
C ASN A 154 17.68 -1.52 0.00
N ASN A 155 17.92 -0.20 0.07
CA ASN A 155 17.75 0.74 -1.06
C ASN A 155 16.43 0.49 -1.81
N ASN A 156 15.33 0.40 -1.06
CA ASN A 156 14.03 0.02 -1.61
C ASN A 156 13.54 1.10 -2.60
N ILE A 157 13.70 0.80 -3.87
CA ILE A 157 13.16 1.57 -4.97
C ILE A 157 11.67 1.27 -5.04
N CYS A 158 10.83 2.26 -4.77
CA CYS A 158 9.39 2.12 -5.00
C CYS A 158 9.13 2.19 -6.50
N PHE A 159 8.56 1.11 -7.04
CA PHE A 159 7.95 1.09 -8.36
C PHE A 159 6.44 1.01 -8.20
N LEU A 160 5.74 1.88 -8.92
CA LEU A 160 4.28 2.07 -9.02
C LEU A 160 3.68 3.09 -8.04
N ILE A 161 3.07 4.12 -8.62
CA ILE A 161 2.23 5.06 -7.91
C ILE A 161 0.84 5.07 -8.57
N PHE A 162 -0.14 4.72 -7.76
CA PHE A 162 -1.55 4.92 -8.05
C PHE A 162 -2.00 6.24 -7.43
N LYS A 163 -2.54 7.17 -8.24
CA LYS A 163 -3.17 8.38 -7.70
C LYS A 163 -4.59 8.50 -8.23
N SER A 164 -5.54 7.95 -7.47
CA SER A 164 -6.97 8.19 -7.66
C SER A 164 -7.43 9.31 -6.73
N ASN A 165 -7.77 10.49 -7.28
CA ASN A 165 -8.68 11.38 -6.56
C ASN A 165 -10.12 10.95 -6.86
N LYS A 166 -10.75 10.29 -5.90
CA LYS A 166 -12.15 10.63 -5.62
C LYS A 166 -12.12 11.59 -4.44
N ILE A 167 -11.96 12.88 -4.75
CA ILE A 167 -12.44 13.94 -3.86
C ILE A 167 -13.95 14.03 -4.13
N LYS A 168 -14.73 13.38 -3.27
CA LYS A 168 -16.09 13.83 -2.95
C LYS A 168 -16.13 14.08 -1.46
#